data_AF-A0A4R3NCH4-F1
#
_entry.id   AF-A0A4R3NCH4-F1
#
_cell.length_a   1.000
_cell.length_b   1.000
_cell.length_c   1.000
_cell.angle_alpha   90.00
_cell.angle_beta   90.00
_cell.angle_gamma   90.00
#
_symmetry.space_group_name_H-M   'P 1'
#
loop_
_entity.id
_entity.type
_entity.pdbx_description
1 polymer ?
#
loop_
_entity_poly.entity_id
_entity_poly.type
_entity_poly.pdbx_seq_one_letter_code
_entity_poly.pdbx_strand_id
1 'polypeptide(L)' 'MPAPKRGNPPLTIRVSEELLKKIDNRRRDEDDIPTRPEMVRRILEAYFEE' A
#
# COMPACT_ATOMS: atom_id res chain seq x y z
N MET A 1 -4.74 20.40 22.82
CA MET A 1 -4.01 19.12 22.97
C MET A 1 -4.01 18.44 21.61
N PRO A 2 -2.88 18.17 20.93
CA PRO A 2 -2.96 17.37 19.71
C PRO A 2 -3.22 15.90 20.08
N ALA A 3 -4.27 15.33 19.46
CA ALA A 3 -4.69 13.95 19.61
C ALA A 3 -3.53 12.96 19.33
N PRO A 4 -3.53 11.75 19.94
CA PRO A 4 -2.52 10.74 19.64
C PRO A 4 -2.53 10.46 18.14
N LYS A 5 -1.41 10.69 17.45
CA LYS A 5 -1.23 10.30 16.03
C LYS A 5 -1.13 8.78 15.95
N ARG A 6 -2.23 8.08 16.21
CA ARG A 6 -2.42 6.69 15.80
C ARG A 6 -3.00 6.74 14.40
N GLY A 7 -2.22 6.31 13.43
CA GLY A 7 -2.65 6.19 12.04
C GLY A 7 -1.49 6.35 11.09
N ASN A 8 -1.13 5.25 10.45
CA ASN A 8 -0.24 5.07 9.30
C ASN A 8 0.27 6.40 8.71
N PRO A 9 1.54 6.79 8.96
CA PRO A 9 2.07 8.01 8.36
C PRO A 9 2.05 7.90 6.84
N PRO A 10 1.73 8.98 6.11
CA PRO A 10 1.72 8.95 4.65
C PRO A 10 3.15 8.70 4.14
N LEU A 11 3.29 7.67 3.30
CA LEU A 11 4.54 7.33 2.63
C LEU A 11 4.44 7.68 1.14
N THR A 12 5.22 8.66 0.69
CA THR A 12 5.33 9.02 -0.72
C THR A 12 6.58 8.37 -1.31
N ILE A 13 6.40 7.32 -2.11
CA ILE A 13 7.48 6.67 -2.86
C ILE A 13 7.37 6.98 -4.35
N ARG A 14 8.52 7.14 -5.01
CA ARG A 14 8.59 7.15 -6.48
C ARG A 14 8.79 5.73 -6.95
N VAL A 15 7.90 5.27 -7.81
CA VAL A 15 7.95 3.92 -8.39
C VAL A 15 7.94 4.02 -9.91
N SER A 16 8.56 3.03 -10.58
CA SER A 16 8.50 2.91 -12.03
C SER A 16 7.05 2.62 -12.48
N GLU A 17 6.70 3.05 -13.70
CA GLU A 17 5.35 2.82 -14.27
C GLU A 17 4.99 1.34 -14.33
N GLU A 18 5.96 0.47 -14.58
CA GLU A 18 5.77 -0.98 -14.60
C GLU A 18 5.36 -1.53 -13.23
N LEU A 19 5.96 -1.03 -12.15
CA LEU A 19 5.61 -1.44 -10.79
C LEU A 19 4.21 -0.94 -10.43
N LEU A 20 3.86 0.29 -10.83
CA LEU A 20 2.51 0.83 -10.64
C LEU A 20 1.45 -0.03 -11.35
N LYS A 21 1.72 -0.47 -12.58
CA LYS A 21 0.83 -1.39 -13.33
C LYS A 21 0.71 -2.75 -12.64
N LYS A 22 1.80 -3.31 -12.13
CA LYS A 22 1.76 -4.57 -11.36
C LYS A 22 0.89 -4.45 -10.11
N ILE A 23 1.03 -3.35 -9.36
CA ILE A 23 0.22 -3.07 -8.17
C ILE A 23 -1.25 -2.90 -8.56
N ASP A 24 -1.57 -2.16 -9.62
CA ASP A 24 -2.96 -1.94 -10.06
C ASP A 24 -3.63 -3.22 -10.59
N ASN A 25 -2.89 -4.05 -11.32
CA ASN A 25 -3.38 -5.37 -11.74
C ASN A 25 -3.70 -6.25 -10.52
N ARG A 26 -2.78 -6.32 -9.55
CA ARG A 26 -2.97 -7.10 -8.34
C ARG A 26 -4.14 -6.58 -7.50
N ARG A 27 -4.32 -5.26 -7.44
CA ARG A 27 -5.45 -4.57 -6.79
C ARG A 27 -6.80 -4.93 -7.42
N ARG A 28 -6.84 -5.28 -8.71
CA ARG A 28 -8.05 -5.69 -9.45
C ARG A 28 -8.43 -7.14 -9.22
N ASP A 29 -7.48 -7.98 -8.80
CA ASP A 29 -7.67 -9.40 -8.51
C ASP A 29 -8.17 -9.65 -7.07
N GLU A 30 -8.10 -8.64 -6.20
CA GLU A 30 -8.58 -8.70 -4.82
C GLU A 30 -10.08 -8.39 -4.75
N ASP A 31 -10.83 -9.19 -3.99
CA ASP A 31 -12.29 -8.99 -3.74
C ASP A 31 -12.59 -7.61 -3.10
N ASP A 32 -11.73 -7.17 -2.19
CA ASP A 32 -11.78 -5.86 -1.54
C ASP A 32 -10.72 -4.96 -2.16
N ILE A 33 -11.04 -4.27 -3.26
CA ILE A 33 -10.12 -3.44 -4.04
C ILE A 33 -9.43 -2.43 -3.11
N PRO A 34 -8.19 -2.69 -2.66
CA PRO A 34 -7.55 -1.80 -1.70
C PRO A 34 -7.20 -0.49 -2.40
N THR A 35 -7.02 0.59 -1.63
CA THR A 35 -6.43 1.79 -2.22
C THR A 35 -4.98 1.51 -2.59
N ARG A 36 -4.42 2.27 -3.55
CA ARG A 36 -2.99 2.13 -3.94
C ARG A 36 -2.03 2.11 -2.73
N PRO A 37 -2.12 3.01 -1.74
CA PRO A 37 -1.25 2.95 -0.57
C PRO A 37 -1.51 1.73 0.31
N GLU A 38 -2.77 1.31 0.48
CA GLU A 38 -3.09 0.10 1.25
C GLU A 38 -2.54 -1.17 0.59
N MET A 39 -2.56 -1.26 -0.74
CA MET A 39 -1.99 -2.39 -1.45
C MET A 39 -0.48 -2.50 -1.25
N VAL A 40 0.22 -1.37 -1.38
CA VAL A 40 1.67 -1.31 -1.13
C VAL A 40 1.96 -1.69 0.31
N ARG A 41 1.15 -1.22 1.26
CA ARG A 41 1.27 -1.58 2.67
C ARG A 41 1.12 -3.10 2.88
N ARG A 42 0.07 -3.74 2.36
CA ARG A 42 -0.12 -5.20 2.45
C ARG A 42 1.07 -5.98 1.87
N ILE A 43 1.60 -5.54 0.71
CA ILE A 43 2.77 -6.19 0.09
C ILE A 43 4.01 -6.05 0.98
N LEU A 44 4.24 -4.87 1.57
CA LEU A 44 5.37 -4.64 2.46
C LEU A 44 5.22 -5.43 3.77
N GLU A 45 4.03 -5.42 4.38
CA GLU A 45 3.73 -6.21 5.58
C GLU A 45 3.96 -7.70 5.31
N ALA A 46 3.42 -8.24 4.22
CA ALA A 46 3.65 -9.64 3.82
C ALA A 46 5.12 -9.95 3.49
N TYR A 47 5.90 -8.98 3.01
CA TYR A 47 7.32 -9.17 2.73
C TYR A 47 8.17 -9.19 4.02
N PHE A 48 7.75 -8.46 5.07
CA PHE A 48 8.48 -8.37 6.34
C PHE A 48 7.96 -9.36 7.41
N GLU A 49 6.84 -10.03 7.19
CA GLU A 49 6.22 -11.02 8.09
C GLU A 49 6.76 -12.45 7.87
N GLU A 50 8.07 -12.62 7.64
CA GLU A 50 8.69 -13.96 7.45
C GLU A 50 8.30 -14.99 8.51
#